data_AF-A0A8J7X5K0-F1
#
_entry.id   AF-A0A8J7X5K0-F1
#
_cell.length_a   1.000
_cell.length_b   1.000
_cell.length_c   1.000
_cell.angle_alpha   90.00
_cell.angle_beta   90.00
_cell.angle_gamma   90.00
#
_symmetry.space_group_name_H-M   'P 1'
#
loop_
_entity.id
_entity.type
_entity.pdbx_description
1 polymer ?
#
loop_
_entity_poly.entity_id
_entity_poly.type
_entity_poly.pdbx_seq_one_letter_code
_entity_poly.pdbx_strand_id
1 'polypeptide(L)'
;MDSLGKLVKRIEKIEERNKRVESDKAWETSWTRRFFLLIFTFASIGAYLNAIGVKDPWLNAAVPTIAFMLSTLTLPSIKDIWSKTK
;
A
#
# COMPACT_ATOMS: atom_id res chain seq x y z
N MET A 1 -39.90 15.19 14.24
CA MET A 1 -38.58 14.58 14.49
C MET A 1 -37.55 15.46 13.82
N ASP A 2 -36.81 16.20 14.65
CA ASP A 2 -36.09 17.42 14.30
C ASP A 2 -34.97 17.21 13.27
N SER A 3 -34.78 18.19 12.39
CA SER A 3 -33.78 18.19 11.30
C SER A 3 -32.35 18.05 11.84
N LEU A 4 -32.08 18.66 13.00
CA LEU A 4 -30.82 18.58 13.73
C LEU A 4 -30.54 17.14 14.18
N GLY A 5 -31.53 16.44 14.71
CA GLY A 5 -31.38 15.03 15.13
C GLY A 5 -31.02 14.08 13.98
N LYS A 6 -31.47 14.38 12.75
CA LYS A 6 -31.06 13.61 11.56
C LYS A 6 -29.61 13.89 11.14
N LEU A 7 -29.16 15.15 11.28
CA LEU A 7 -27.79 15.54 10.97
C LEU A 7 -26.78 14.92 11.95
N VAL A 8 -27.08 14.93 13.26
CA VAL A 8 -26.25 14.31 14.30
C VAL A 8 -26.02 12.83 14.00
N LYS A 9 -27.10 12.06 13.76
CA LYS A 9 -27.00 10.63 13.41
C LYS A 9 -26.20 10.37 12.13
N ARG A 10 -26.28 11.28 11.16
CA ARG A 10 -25.50 11.18 9.91
C ARG A 10 -24.01 11.42 10.18
N ILE A 11 -23.67 12.39 11.03
CA ILE A 11 -22.28 12.70 11.40
C ILE A 11 -21.67 11.51 12.14
N GLU A 12 -22.34 10.97 13.16
CA GLU A 12 -21.86 9.81 13.91
C GLU A 12 -21.55 8.62 12.98
N LYS A 13 -22.45 8.33 12.04
CA LYS A 13 -22.24 7.26 11.04
C LYS A 13 -21.06 7.53 10.10
N ILE A 14 -20.80 8.80 9.76
CA ILE A 14 -19.65 9.20 8.96
C ILE A 14 -18.36 9.02 9.76
N GLU A 15 -18.32 9.47 11.01
CA GLU A 15 -17.16 9.37 11.90
C GLU A 15 -16.79 7.92 12.19
N GLU A 16 -17.76 7.06 12.49
CA GLU A 16 -17.54 5.63 12.68
C GLU A 16 -16.91 4.97 11.45
N ARG A 17 -17.40 5.30 10.25
CA ARG A 17 -16.83 4.80 9.00
C ARG A 17 -15.44 5.36 8.77
N ASN A 18 -15.24 6.66 8.98
CA ASN A 18 -13.94 7.29 8.80
C ASN A 18 -12.89 6.66 9.71
N LYS A 19 -13.24 6.36 10.98
CA LYS A 19 -12.34 5.67 11.90
C LYS A 19 -11.83 4.32 11.35
N ARG A 20 -12.72 3.53 10.73
CA ARG A 20 -12.35 2.27 10.08
C ARG A 20 -11.43 2.51 8.88
N VAL A 21 -11.83 3.43 8.00
CA VAL A 21 -11.07 3.78 6.78
C VAL A 21 -9.67 4.32 7.11
N GLU A 22 -9.53 5.17 8.12
CA GLU A 22 -8.23 5.72 8.49
C GLU A 22 -7.30 4.65 9.09
N SER A 23 -7.86 3.68 9.81
CA SER A 23 -7.08 2.52 10.30
C SER A 23 -6.57 1.67 9.14
N ASP A 24 -7.41 1.39 8.14
CA ASP A 24 -7.02 0.64 6.94
C ASP A 24 -5.97 1.40 6.11
N LYS A 25 -6.14 2.71 5.93
CA LYS A 25 -5.13 3.56 5.27
C LYS A 25 -3.81 3.57 6.01
N ALA A 26 -3.84 3.65 7.33
CA ALA A 26 -2.62 3.61 8.15
C ALA A 26 -1.90 2.27 7.98
N TRP A 27 -2.63 1.15 7.90
CA TRP A 27 -2.05 -0.15 7.59
C TRP A 27 -1.44 -0.21 6.18
N GLU A 28 -2.16 0.25 5.16
CA GLU A 28 -1.71 0.24 3.77
C GLU A 28 -0.46 1.10 3.53
N THR A 29 -0.35 2.21 4.27
CA THR A 29 0.79 3.12 4.21
C THR A 29 1.91 2.77 5.18
N SER A 30 1.69 1.80 6.08
CA SER A 30 2.66 1.42 7.11
C SER A 30 3.95 0.86 6.52
N TRP A 31 5.07 1.19 7.18
CA TRP A 31 6.36 0.56 6.89
C TRP A 31 6.37 -0.94 7.17
N THR A 32 5.55 -1.40 8.11
CA THR A 32 5.38 -2.82 8.42
C THR A 32 4.91 -3.60 7.20
N ARG A 33 3.83 -3.16 6.53
CA ARG A 33 3.35 -3.80 5.30
C ARG A 33 4.40 -3.78 4.19
N ARG A 34 5.10 -2.64 4.02
CA ARG A 34 6.15 -2.49 3.01
C ARG A 34 7.32 -3.44 3.24
N PHE A 35 7.72 -3.64 4.49
CA PHE A 35 8.78 -4.58 4.86
C PHE A 35 8.40 -6.03 4.52
N PHE A 36 7.18 -6.45 4.85
CA PHE A 36 6.69 -7.78 4.47
C PHE A 36 6.61 -7.96 2.96
N LEU A 37 6.12 -6.95 2.23
CA LEU A 37 6.11 -6.99 0.76
C LEU A 37 7.53 -7.16 0.20
N LEU A 38 8.50 -6.39 0.70
CA LEU A 38 9.89 -6.50 0.26
C LEU A 38 10.45 -7.91 0.50
N ILE A 39 10.25 -8.47 1.70
CA ILE A 39 10.73 -9.80 2.05
C ILE A 39 10.09 -10.85 1.15
N PHE A 40 8.75 -10.85 1.04
CA PHE A 40 8.05 -11.87 0.26
C PHE A 40 8.39 -11.76 -1.23
N THR A 41 8.43 -10.56 -1.79
CA THR A 41 8.82 -10.37 -3.19
C THR A 41 10.25 -10.85 -3.44
N PHE A 42 11.20 -10.48 -2.59
CA PHE A 42 12.60 -10.94 -2.70
C PHE A 42 12.72 -12.46 -2.58
N ALA A 43 12.06 -13.05 -1.58
CA ALA A 43 12.06 -14.48 -1.34
C ALA A 43 11.44 -15.26 -2.50
N SER A 44 10.27 -14.84 -2.98
CA SER A 44 9.56 -15.50 -4.09
C SER A 44 10.34 -15.41 -5.41
N ILE A 45 10.86 -14.24 -5.77
CA ILE A 45 11.63 -14.07 -7.01
C ILE A 45 12.95 -14.83 -6.91
N GLY A 46 13.67 -14.70 -5.79
CA GLY A 46 14.92 -15.41 -5.57
C GLY A 46 14.76 -16.93 -5.62
N ALA A 47 13.72 -17.47 -4.99
CA ALA A 47 13.39 -18.89 -5.04
C ALA A 47 13.05 -19.34 -6.47
N TYR A 48 12.25 -18.55 -7.20
CA TYR A 48 11.93 -18.85 -8.60
C TYR A 48 13.17 -18.86 -9.49
N LEU A 49 14.01 -17.81 -9.43
CA LEU A 49 15.24 -17.70 -10.22
C LEU A 49 16.23 -18.82 -9.88
N ASN A 50 16.29 -19.23 -8.61
CA ASN A 50 17.08 -20.38 -8.20
C ASN A 50 16.56 -21.69 -8.79
N ALA A 51 15.24 -21.90 -8.81
CA ALA A 51 14.61 -23.10 -9.35
C ALA A 51 14.84 -23.27 -10.87
N ILE A 52 14.94 -22.17 -11.62
CA ILE A 52 15.24 -22.20 -13.07
C ILE A 52 16.74 -22.16 -13.40
N GLY A 53 17.61 -22.23 -12.39
CA GLY A 53 19.06 -22.30 -12.58
C GLY A 53 19.71 -21.01 -13.09
N VAL A 54 19.10 -19.84 -12.86
CA VAL A 54 19.69 -18.55 -13.23
C VAL A 54 20.91 -18.28 -12.36
N LYS A 55 21.99 -17.81 -12.99
CA LYS A 55 23.22 -17.39 -12.29
C LYS A 55 22.89 -16.26 -11.31
N ASP A 56 23.46 -16.32 -10.10
CA ASP A 56 23.28 -15.30 -9.05
C ASP A 56 21.80 -14.91 -8.79
N PRO A 57 20.92 -15.88 -8.47
CA PRO A 57 19.47 -15.69 -8.46
C PRO A 57 19.01 -14.67 -7.41
N TRP A 58 19.64 -14.65 -6.25
CA TRP A 58 19.33 -13.70 -5.17
C TRP A 58 19.78 -12.26 -5.50
N LEU A 59 20.88 -12.10 -6.23
CA LEU A 59 21.32 -10.80 -6.72
C LEU A 59 20.34 -10.28 -7.79
N ASN A 60 19.94 -11.16 -8.71
CA ASN A 60 18.99 -10.83 -9.77
C ASN A 60 17.58 -10.55 -9.24
N ALA A 61 17.19 -11.11 -8.09
CA ALA A 61 15.94 -10.79 -7.42
C ALA A 61 15.91 -9.36 -6.83
N ALA A 62 17.07 -8.76 -6.52
CA ALA A 62 17.12 -7.43 -5.91
C ALA A 62 16.55 -6.34 -6.83
N VAL A 63 16.84 -6.39 -8.13
CA VAL A 63 16.39 -5.40 -9.12
C VAL A 63 14.86 -5.28 -9.17
N PRO A 64 14.08 -6.36 -9.42
CA PRO A 64 12.63 -6.27 -9.44
C PRO A 64 12.02 -5.99 -8.06
N THR A 65 12.62 -6.47 -6.96
CA THR A 65 12.15 -6.12 -5.60
C THR A 65 12.27 -4.63 -5.32
N ILE A 66 13.42 -4.01 -5.65
CA ILE A 66 13.64 -2.58 -5.46
C ILE A 66 12.71 -1.77 -6.35
N ALA A 67 12.56 -2.16 -7.62
CA ALA A 67 11.64 -1.50 -8.55
C ALA A 67 10.18 -1.54 -8.03
N PHE A 68 9.74 -2.70 -7.54
CA PHE A 68 8.43 -2.85 -6.92
C PHE A 68 8.30 -1.97 -5.67
N MET A 69 9.29 -1.97 -4.77
CA MET A 69 9.29 -1.13 -3.58
C MET A 69 9.19 0.36 -3.93
N LEU A 70 9.98 0.84 -4.90
CA LEU A 70 9.93 2.23 -5.36
C LEU A 70 8.56 2.61 -5.92
N SER A 71 7.88 1.69 -6.62
CA SER A 71 6.51 1.94 -7.10
C SER A 71 5.53 2.20 -5.93
N THR A 72 5.69 1.49 -4.81
CA THR A 72 4.85 1.70 -3.61
C THR A 72 5.09 3.04 -2.92
N LEU A 73 6.26 3.65 -3.13
CA LEU A 73 6.65 4.94 -2.54
C LEU A 73 6.30 6.13 -3.45
N THR A 74 6.43 5.96 -4.77
CA THR A 74 6.30 7.05 -5.75
C THR A 74 4.87 7.28 -6.23
N LEU A 75 4.05 6.22 -6.32
CA LEU A 75 2.68 6.31 -6.82
C LEU A 75 1.75 7.25 -6.00
N PRO A 76 1.84 7.34 -4.66
CA PRO A 76 1.05 8.32 -3.90
C PRO A 76 1.34 9.77 -4.32
N SER A 77 2.63 10.12 -4.48
CA SER A 77 3.02 11.47 -4.90
C SER A 77 2.61 11.78 -6.34
N ILE A 78 2.71 10.80 -7.24
CA ILE A 78 2.24 10.94 -8.63
C ILE A 78 0.71 11.13 -8.66
N LYS A 79 -0.03 10.38 -7.84
CA LYS A 79 -1.49 10.52 -7.71
C LYS A 79 -1.88 11.91 -7.25
N ASP A 80 -1.17 12.48 -6.27
CA ASP A 80 -1.45 13.82 -5.77
C ASP A 80 -1.23 14.88 -6.86
N ILE A 81 -0.17 14.77 -7.65
CA ILE A 81 0.10 15.66 -8.79
C ILE A 81 -1.00 15.54 -9.85
N TRP A 82 -1.38 14.32 -10.22
CA TRP A 82 -2.43 14.07 -11.21
C TRP A 82 -3.79 14.63 -10.76
N SER A 83 -4.16 14.45 -9.49
CA SER A 83 -5.43 14.94 -8.94
C SER A 83 -5.55 16.47 -8.93
N LYS A 84 -4.43 17.20 -8.92
CA LYS A 84 -4.41 18.68 -9.00
C LYS A 84 -4.51 19.21 -10.43
N THR A 85 -4.30 18.35 -11.43
CA THR A 85 -4.31 18.71 -12.85
C THR A 85 -5.71 18.56 -13.47
N LYS A 86 -6.67 17.99 -12.72
CA LYS A 86 -8.06 17.77 -13.12
C LYS A 86 -8.99 18.64 -12.29
#